data_AF-K1TJT3-F1
#
_entry.id   AF-K1TJT3-F1
#
_cell.length_a   1.000
_cell.length_b   1.000
_cell.length_c   1.000
_cell.angle_alpha   90.00
_cell.angle_beta   90.00
_cell.angle_gamma   90.00
#
_symmetry.space_group_name_H-M   'P 1'
#
loop_
_entity.id
_entity.type
_entity.pdbx_description
1 polymer ?
#
loop_
_entity_poly.entity_id
_entity_poly.type
_entity_poly.pdbx_seq_one_letter_code
_entity_poly.pdbx_strand_id
1 'polypeptide(L)'
;MEQAEVLRNQLLGENLVKNLTKRGMAAYYCATKEEALAKALELIPENDVVAWGGSVSIKEIGLLDAVKRRNPVIDRELADTPEEKMELMRNSLLCDTFLMSSNAISKDGQLVNIDGNGNRVAAMIFG
;
A
#
# COMPACT_ATOMS: atom_id res chain seq x y z
N MET A 1 -20.53 6.61 -13.48
CA MET A 1 -20.01 5.45 -14.20
C MET A 1 -21.16 4.77 -14.91
N GLU A 2 -20.97 4.36 -16.17
CA GLU A 2 -21.94 3.54 -16.88
C GLU A 2 -22.06 2.17 -16.17
N GLN A 3 -23.26 1.61 -16.05
CA GLN A 3 -23.52 0.37 -15.29
C GLN A 3 -22.57 -0.78 -15.69
N ALA A 4 -22.19 -0.85 -16.96
CA ALA A 4 -21.25 -1.82 -17.49
C ALA A 4 -19.83 -1.69 -16.89
N GLU A 5 -19.37 -0.47 -16.60
CA GLU A 5 -18.04 -0.24 -16.02
C GLU A 5 -17.97 -0.70 -14.56
N VAL A 6 -19.01 -0.43 -13.78
CA VAL A 6 -19.09 -0.88 -12.38
C VAL A 6 -19.05 -2.40 -12.33
N LEU A 7 -19.89 -3.06 -13.14
CA LEU A 7 -19.92 -4.52 -13.22
C LEU A 7 -18.57 -5.11 -13.69
N ARG A 8 -17.94 -4.50 -14.70
CA ARG A 8 -16.61 -4.91 -15.18
C ARG A 8 -15.57 -4.84 -14.07
N ASN A 9 -15.51 -3.73 -13.34
CA ASN A 9 -14.53 -3.52 -12.28
C ASN A 9 -14.75 -4.48 -11.11
N GLN A 10 -16.01 -4.73 -10.74
CA GLN A 10 -16.36 -5.72 -9.72
C GLN A 10 -15.88 -7.13 -10.12
N LEU A 11 -16.24 -7.60 -11.31
CA LEU A 11 -15.84 -8.93 -11.80
C LEU A 11 -14.32 -9.08 -11.90
N LEU A 12 -13.62 -8.03 -12.36
CA LEU A 12 -12.16 -8.00 -12.40
C LEU A 12 -11.55 -8.06 -10.99
N GLY A 13 -12.09 -7.27 -10.05
CA GLY A 13 -11.66 -7.24 -8.66
C GLY A 13 -11.83 -8.59 -7.96
N GLU A 14 -12.99 -9.21 -8.08
CA GLU A 14 -13.28 -10.53 -7.52
C GLU A 14 -12.36 -11.62 -8.10
N ASN A 15 -12.11 -11.58 -9.41
CA ASN A 15 -11.17 -12.50 -10.05
C ASN A 15 -9.73 -12.28 -9.54
N LEU A 16 -9.31 -11.03 -9.39
CA LEU A 16 -7.98 -10.70 -8.88
C LEU A 16 -7.80 -11.15 -7.43
N VAL A 17 -8.80 -10.93 -6.56
CA VAL A 17 -8.80 -11.41 -5.18
C VAL A 17 -8.56 -12.92 -5.13
N LYS A 18 -9.26 -13.71 -5.96
CA LYS A 18 -9.06 -15.16 -6.04
C LYS A 18 -7.63 -15.52 -6.44
N ASN A 19 -7.06 -14.81 -7.42
CA ASN A 19 -5.72 -15.10 -7.94
C ASN A 19 -4.59 -14.68 -6.99
N LEU A 20 -4.76 -13.59 -6.25
CA LEU A 20 -3.82 -13.16 -5.21
C LEU A 20 -3.89 -14.09 -4.00
N THR A 21 -5.10 -14.49 -3.57
CA THR A 21 -5.30 -15.43 -2.46
C THR A 21 -4.64 -16.79 -2.74
N LYS A 22 -4.75 -17.30 -3.98
CA LYS A 22 -4.04 -18.53 -4.40
C LYS A 22 -2.51 -18.46 -4.27
N ARG A 23 -1.95 -17.26 -4.18
CA ARG A 23 -0.51 -16.99 -3.99
C ARG A 23 -0.15 -16.64 -2.55
N GLY A 24 -1.07 -16.86 -1.60
CA GLY A 24 -0.82 -16.58 -0.18
C GLY A 24 -0.96 -15.10 0.20
N MET A 25 -1.44 -14.24 -0.69
CA MET A 25 -1.70 -12.83 -0.39
C MET A 25 -3.15 -12.64 0.07
N ALA A 26 -3.36 -12.11 1.27
CA ALA A 26 -4.69 -11.64 1.69
C ALA A 26 -5.11 -10.45 0.81
N ALA A 27 -6.24 -10.58 0.11
CA ALA A 27 -6.69 -9.59 -0.87
C ALA A 27 -8.17 -9.25 -0.67
N TYR A 28 -8.49 -7.98 -0.86
CA TYR A 28 -9.83 -7.42 -0.68
C TYR A 28 -10.18 -6.51 -1.86
N TYR A 29 -11.40 -6.63 -2.38
CA TYR A 29 -11.94 -5.69 -3.35
C TYR A 29 -12.79 -4.66 -2.61
N CYS A 30 -12.55 -3.39 -2.90
CA CYS A 30 -13.33 -2.25 -2.40
C CYS A 30 -13.83 -1.46 -3.61
N ALA A 31 -15.13 -1.19 -3.66
CA ALA A 31 -15.76 -0.52 -4.80
C ALA A 31 -15.56 1.00 -4.74
N THR A 32 -15.30 1.55 -3.56
CA THR A 32 -15.13 2.98 -3.32
C THR A 32 -13.84 3.31 -2.57
N LYS A 33 -13.42 4.57 -2.63
CA LYS A 33 -12.25 5.05 -1.89
C LYS A 33 -12.48 5.00 -0.38
N GLU A 34 -13.71 5.23 0.07
CA GLU A 34 -14.11 5.17 1.47
C GLU A 34 -14.02 3.74 2.02
N GLU A 35 -14.50 2.76 1.27
CA GLU A 35 -14.36 1.34 1.61
C GLU A 35 -12.90 0.92 1.64
N ALA A 36 -12.09 1.37 0.67
CA ALA A 36 -10.66 1.07 0.62
C ALA A 36 -9.91 1.66 1.83
N LEU A 37 -10.21 2.91 2.20
CA LEU A 37 -9.65 3.55 3.39
C LEU A 37 -10.04 2.80 4.66
N ALA A 38 -11.33 2.51 4.84
CA ALA A 38 -11.83 1.80 6.02
C ALA A 38 -11.19 0.41 6.13
N LYS A 39 -11.09 -0.32 5.02
CA LYS A 39 -10.47 -1.64 5.00
C LYS A 39 -8.99 -1.59 5.30
N ALA A 40 -8.25 -0.65 4.74
CA ALA A 40 -6.84 -0.48 5.06
C ALA A 40 -6.63 -0.15 6.54
N LEU A 41 -7.44 0.75 7.12
CA LEU A 41 -7.35 1.11 8.54
C LEU A 41 -7.72 -0.05 9.48
N GLU A 42 -8.66 -0.92 9.09
CA GLU A 42 -9.02 -2.15 9.81
C GLU A 42 -7.83 -3.13 9.88
N LEU A 43 -7.03 -3.21 8.80
CA LEU A 43 -5.93 -4.18 8.68
C LEU A 43 -4.64 -3.75 9.41
N ILE A 44 -4.51 -2.46 9.72
CA ILE A 44 -3.31 -1.90 10.35
C ILE A 44 -3.60 -1.75 11.85
N PRO A 45 -2.91 -2.48 12.75
CA PRO A 45 -3.04 -2.29 14.20
C PRO A 45 -2.67 -0.86 14.62
N GLU A 46 -3.30 -0.35 15.69
CA GLU A 46 -3.04 1.03 16.17
C GLU A 46 -1.64 1.22 16.76
N ASN A 47 -1.03 0.14 17.27
CA ASN A 47 0.29 0.18 17.89
C ASN A 47 1.44 -0.05 16.90
N ASP A 48 1.15 -0.42 15.66
CA ASP A 48 2.17 -0.64 14.64
C ASP A 48 2.91 0.66 14.34
N VAL A 49 4.23 0.59 14.27
CA VAL A 49 5.04 1.61 13.62
C VAL A 49 4.81 1.48 12.12
N VAL A 50 4.30 2.55 11.50
CA VAL A 50 3.94 2.56 10.08
C VAL A 50 4.93 3.37 9.26
N ALA A 51 5.40 2.80 8.16
CA ALA A 51 6.18 3.51 7.14
C ALA A 51 5.57 3.30 5.75
N TRP A 52 6.04 4.06 4.74
CA TRP A 52 5.47 3.95 3.39
C TRP A 52 6.44 4.25 2.26
N GLY A 53 6.18 3.61 1.13
CA GLY A 53 6.75 3.93 -0.17
C GLY A 53 6.12 5.16 -0.82
N GLY A 54 6.63 5.58 -1.98
CA GLY A 54 5.90 6.55 -2.81
C GLY A 54 4.63 5.93 -3.38
N SER A 55 3.46 6.46 -3.04
CA SER A 55 2.17 6.02 -3.57
C SER A 55 1.16 7.16 -3.64
N VAL A 56 0.64 7.40 -4.85
CA VAL A 56 -0.43 8.40 -5.07
C VAL A 56 -1.76 7.86 -4.54
N SER A 57 -2.07 6.60 -4.77
CA SER A 57 -3.34 5.99 -4.34
C SER A 57 -3.54 6.03 -2.82
N ILE A 58 -2.50 5.76 -2.02
CA ILE A 58 -2.55 5.87 -0.55
C ILE A 58 -2.90 7.31 -0.12
N LYS A 59 -2.36 8.31 -0.83
CA LYS A 59 -2.68 9.72 -0.58
C LYS A 59 -4.11 10.06 -1.00
N GLU A 60 -4.55 9.61 -2.17
CA GLU A 60 -5.89 9.91 -2.72
C GLU A 60 -7.03 9.32 -1.87
N ILE A 61 -6.84 8.14 -1.30
CA ILE A 61 -7.83 7.55 -0.38
C ILE A 61 -7.77 8.16 1.03
N GLY A 62 -6.81 9.06 1.33
CA GLY A 62 -6.64 9.69 2.63
C GLY A 62 -5.98 8.80 3.70
N LEU A 63 -5.44 7.65 3.31
CA LEU A 63 -4.83 6.69 4.25
C LEU A 63 -3.60 7.27 4.94
N LEU A 64 -2.77 8.00 4.18
CA LEU A 64 -1.54 8.59 4.71
C LEU A 64 -1.82 9.56 5.87
N ASP A 65 -2.81 10.44 5.71
CA ASP A 65 -3.18 11.39 6.76
C ASP A 65 -3.83 10.69 7.96
N ALA A 66 -4.58 9.61 7.72
CA ALA A 66 -5.20 8.83 8.78
C ALA A 66 -4.18 8.10 9.65
N VAL A 67 -3.17 7.44 9.05
CA VAL A 67 -2.13 6.73 9.82
C VAL A 67 -1.26 7.71 10.61
N LYS A 68 -0.90 8.87 10.03
CA LYS A 68 -0.15 9.92 10.75
C LYS A 68 -0.84 10.43 12.01
N ARG A 69 -2.18 10.35 12.08
CA ARG A 69 -2.95 10.79 13.25
C ARG A 69 -3.11 9.74 14.33
N ARG A 70 -2.99 8.45 13.99
CA ARG A 70 -3.35 7.34 14.90
C ARG A 70 -2.19 6.40 15.25
N ASN A 71 -1.17 6.31 14.39
CA ASN A 71 -0.05 5.37 14.51
C ASN A 71 1.26 6.14 14.79
N PRO A 72 2.23 5.53 15.49
CA PRO A 72 3.64 5.90 15.35
C PRO A 72 4.07 5.77 13.89
N VAL A 73 4.83 6.75 13.37
CA VAL A 73 5.24 6.74 11.95
C VAL A 73 6.72 7.03 11.75
N ILE A 74 7.30 6.42 10.72
CA ILE A 74 8.60 6.80 10.16
C ILE A 74 8.35 7.58 8.88
N ASP A 75 8.40 8.92 8.97
CA ASP A 75 8.15 9.81 7.84
C ASP A 75 9.47 10.38 7.29
N ARG A 76 9.93 9.83 6.17
CA ARG A 76 11.14 10.29 5.48
C ARG A 76 11.08 11.73 4.96
N GLU A 77 9.89 12.33 4.86
CA GLU A 77 9.73 13.71 4.39
C GLU A 77 9.97 14.74 5.50
N LEU A 78 10.17 14.29 6.74
CA LEU A 78 10.57 15.16 7.87
C LEU A 78 12.09 15.38 7.96
N ALA A 79 12.89 14.68 7.14
CA ALA A 79 14.34 14.85 7.15
C ALA A 79 14.76 16.22 6.59
N ASP A 80 15.74 16.84 7.25
CA ASP A 80 16.33 18.12 6.84
C ASP A 80 17.46 17.92 5.81
N THR A 81 18.07 16.73 5.80
CA THR A 81 19.23 16.42 4.95
C THR A 81 19.04 15.15 4.11
N PRO A 82 19.73 15.03 2.96
CA PRO A 82 19.72 13.80 2.17
C PRO A 82 20.20 12.56 2.96
N GLU A 83 21.18 12.74 3.84
CA GLU A 83 21.75 11.68 4.68
C GLU A 83 20.70 11.18 5.68
N GLU A 84 20.05 12.08 6.39
CA GLU A 84 18.96 11.75 7.32
C GLU A 84 17.77 11.11 6.59
N LYS A 85 17.42 11.62 5.40
CA LYS A 85 16.36 11.02 4.56
C LYS A 85 16.70 9.58 4.21
N MET A 86 17.97 9.31 3.90
CA MET A 86 18.45 7.96 3.62
C MET A 86 18.38 7.06 4.86
N GLU A 87 18.73 7.56 6.04
CA GLU A 87 18.60 6.82 7.29
C GLU A 87 17.13 6.51 7.63
N LEU A 88 16.23 7.48 7.50
CA LEU A 88 14.79 7.24 7.67
C LEU A 88 14.25 6.22 6.66
N MET A 89 14.71 6.24 5.41
CA MET A 89 14.33 5.22 4.42
C MET A 89 14.82 3.81 4.79
N ARG A 90 16.02 3.67 5.36
CA ARG A 90 16.52 2.38 5.87
C ARG A 90 15.71 1.92 7.08
N ASN A 91 15.48 2.81 8.04
CA ASN A 91 14.67 2.53 9.22
C ASN A 91 13.22 2.18 8.87
N SER A 92 12.70 2.73 7.76
CA SER A 92 11.37 2.38 7.25
C SER A 92 11.22 0.89 6.91
N LEU A 93 12.32 0.16 6.66
CA LEU A 93 12.28 -1.29 6.42
C LEU A 93 12.15 -2.11 7.72
N LEU A 94 12.29 -1.46 8.88
CA LEU A 94 12.15 -2.07 10.20
C LEU A 94 10.78 -1.78 10.84
N CYS A 95 9.87 -1.13 10.10
CA CYS A 95 8.51 -0.86 10.59
C CYS A 95 7.69 -2.15 10.69
N ASP A 96 6.64 -2.15 11.51
CA ASP A 96 5.72 -3.28 11.63
C ASP A 96 4.81 -3.40 10.40
N THR A 97 4.33 -2.25 9.89
CA THR A 97 3.49 -2.18 8.70
C THR A 97 4.07 -1.22 7.66
N PHE A 98 4.37 -1.73 6.45
CA PHE A 98 4.84 -0.93 5.32
C PHE A 98 3.75 -0.74 4.26
N LEU A 99 3.38 0.51 3.98
CA LEU A 99 2.37 0.83 2.98
C LEU A 99 2.99 1.12 1.61
N MET A 100 2.51 0.45 0.57
CA MET A 100 2.91 0.75 -0.81
C MET A 100 1.83 0.37 -1.82
N SER A 101 1.97 0.90 -3.05
CA SER A 101 1.18 0.46 -4.21
C SER A 101 2.06 -0.31 -5.19
N SER A 102 1.41 -1.05 -6.09
CA SER A 102 2.08 -1.57 -7.28
C SER A 102 1.92 -0.65 -8.48
N ASN A 103 2.91 -0.64 -9.38
CA ASN A 103 2.80 0.12 -10.63
C ASN A 103 1.73 -0.48 -11.54
N ALA A 104 1.63 -1.81 -11.57
CA ALA A 104 0.54 -2.54 -12.22
C ALA A 104 0.29 -3.88 -11.53
N ILE A 105 -0.91 -4.41 -11.71
CA ILE A 105 -1.26 -5.77 -11.32
C ILE A 105 -1.91 -6.45 -12.53
N SER A 106 -1.37 -7.60 -12.94
CA SER A 106 -1.96 -8.37 -14.04
C SER A 106 -3.24 -9.07 -13.61
N LYS A 107 -4.10 -9.45 -14.57
CA LYS A 107 -5.36 -10.17 -14.28
C LYS A 107 -5.15 -11.51 -13.58
N ASP A 108 -4.00 -12.15 -13.80
CA ASP A 108 -3.63 -13.41 -13.17
C ASP A 108 -2.92 -13.23 -11.82
N GLY A 109 -2.72 -11.99 -11.34
CA GLY A 109 -2.21 -11.71 -9.99
C GLY A 109 -0.69 -11.53 -9.89
N GLN A 110 -0.02 -11.09 -10.95
CA GLN A 110 1.39 -10.69 -10.92
C GLN A 110 1.49 -9.21 -10.55
N LEU A 111 2.34 -8.88 -9.56
CA LEU A 111 2.65 -7.50 -9.19
C LEU A 111 3.83 -7.00 -10.01
N VAL A 112 3.68 -5.84 -10.66
CA VAL A 112 4.77 -5.19 -11.41
C VAL A 112 5.16 -3.93 -10.67
N ASN A 113 6.44 -3.86 -10.26
CA ASN A 113 7.00 -2.73 -9.55
C ASN A 113 8.32 -2.31 -10.19
N ILE A 114 8.47 -1.02 -10.45
CA ILE A 114 9.73 -0.39 -10.84
C ILE A 114 10.12 0.56 -9.71
N ASP A 115 11.34 0.44 -9.22
CA ASP A 115 11.78 1.16 -8.03
C ASP A 115 13.21 1.67 -8.22
N GLY A 116 13.37 2.99 -8.17
CA GLY A 116 14.66 3.65 -8.41
C GLY A 116 15.65 3.44 -7.27
N ASN A 117 15.17 3.52 -6.02
CA ASN A 117 15.99 3.34 -4.82
C ASN A 117 15.84 1.93 -4.21
N GLY A 118 14.90 1.13 -4.74
CA GLY A 118 14.63 -0.22 -4.28
C GLY A 118 13.91 -0.29 -2.93
N ASN A 119 13.47 0.82 -2.35
CA ASN A 119 12.92 0.84 -1.00
C ASN A 119 11.53 0.18 -0.88
N ARG A 120 10.68 0.29 -1.89
CA ARG A 120 9.38 -0.41 -1.95
C ARG A 120 9.57 -1.88 -2.27
N VAL A 121 10.40 -2.18 -3.27
CA VAL A 121 10.64 -3.57 -3.69
C VAL A 121 11.30 -4.35 -2.56
N ALA A 122 12.30 -3.77 -1.87
CA ALA A 122 12.92 -4.38 -0.70
C ALA A 122 11.90 -4.71 0.39
N ALA A 123 11.04 -3.75 0.76
CA ALA A 123 9.99 -3.97 1.77
C ALA A 123 8.98 -5.07 1.38
N MET A 124 8.74 -5.26 0.08
CA MET A 124 7.80 -6.26 -0.43
C MET A 124 8.36 -7.69 -0.45
N ILE A 125 9.63 -7.86 -0.83
CA ILE A 125 10.18 -9.18 -1.16
C ILE A 125 11.13 -9.75 -0.09
N PHE A 126 11.54 -8.93 0.87
CA PHE A 126 12.43 -9.34 1.95
C PHE A 126 11.64 -10.08 3.04
N GLY A 127 12.05 -11.30 3.36
CA GLY A 127 11.35 -12.24 4.27
C GLY A 127 11.70 -13.68 3.93
#